data_AF-A0A6M2D1U5-F1
#
_entry.id   AF-A0A6M2D1U5-F1
#
_cell.length_a   1.000
_cell.length_b   1.000
_cell.length_c   1.000
_cell.angle_alpha   90.00
_cell.angle_beta   90.00
_cell.angle_gamma   90.00
#
_symmetry.space_group_name_H-M   'P 1'
#
loop_
_entity.id
_entity.type
_entity.pdbx_description
1 polymer ?
#
loop_
_entity_poly.entity_id
_entity_poly.type
_entity_poly.pdbx_seq_one_letter_code
_entity_poly.pdbx_strand_id
1 'polypeptide(L)'
;DVRALEELMRAREEEASEYQRVPPLGRHYAQRWAQEDLQEEQTQGARAAGGGAQGARSPQQTRGSLNCDNASSGANNSKGGGAGEPLGSLTQRLVSCLLEENLLCPPLEDNQLGPPLGPSPGLAQQLERRVRRELREHGLLTETDNPDDQVLAELRRCQAELRSISNRNGAQLNALLRRARESLAQQELNRRLRVADHELLEAWRRIAQARQRKKTPSKKDRDLAAKALRDRQALLKQRSSSLQR
;
A
#
# COMPACT_ATOMS: atom_id res chain seq x y z
N ASP A 1 28.53 1.89 10.56
CA ASP A 1 28.58 2.30 11.98
C ASP A 1 27.45 1.60 12.75
N VAL A 2 27.59 1.36 14.06
CA VAL A 2 26.57 0.69 14.90
C VAL A 2 25.25 1.45 14.87
N ARG A 3 25.30 2.79 14.96
CA ARG A 3 24.11 3.65 14.87
C ARG A 3 23.35 3.47 13.56
N ALA A 4 24.07 3.43 12.43
CA ALA A 4 23.46 3.19 11.13
C ALA A 4 22.75 1.81 11.06
N LEU A 5 23.30 0.78 11.71
CA LEU A 5 22.64 -0.53 11.78
C LEU A 5 21.37 -0.50 12.65
N GLU A 6 21.37 0.28 13.73
CA GLU A 6 20.20 0.49 14.60
C GLU A 6 19.09 1.27 13.87
N GLU A 7 19.47 2.29 13.12
CA GLU A 7 18.55 3.08 12.28
C GLU A 7 17.91 2.20 11.19
N LEU A 8 18.71 1.38 10.49
CA LEU A 8 18.20 0.44 9.50
C LEU A 8 17.25 -0.61 10.10
N MET A 9 17.52 -1.05 11.35
CA MET A 9 16.62 -1.99 12.03
C MET A 9 15.28 -1.34 12.33
N ARG A 10 15.31 -0.12 12.84
CA ARG A 10 14.11 0.65 13.16
C ARG A 10 13.28 0.96 11.92
N ALA A 11 13.93 1.43 10.84
CA ALA A 11 13.25 1.73 9.59
C ALA A 11 12.53 0.49 9.01
N ARG A 12 13.17 -0.68 9.08
CA ARG A 12 12.53 -1.95 8.67
C ARG A 12 11.29 -2.26 9.50
N GLU A 13 11.33 -2.06 10.82
CA GLU A 13 10.20 -2.34 11.70
C GLU A 13 9.01 -1.42 11.41
N GLU A 14 9.28 -0.15 11.11
CA GLU A 14 8.27 0.84 10.72
C GLU A 14 7.65 0.47 9.34
N GLU A 15 8.47 0.21 8.32
CA GLU A 15 8.00 -0.20 6.98
C GLU A 15 7.25 -1.54 6.99
N ALA A 16 7.68 -2.49 7.83
CA ALA A 16 7.01 -3.79 7.93
C ALA A 16 5.55 -3.66 8.41
N SER A 17 5.27 -2.69 9.28
CA SER A 17 3.92 -2.45 9.77
C SER A 17 3.02 -1.80 8.72
N GLU A 18 3.57 -0.93 7.87
CA GLU A 18 2.82 -0.16 6.90
C GLU A 18 2.50 -0.97 5.63
N TYR A 19 3.50 -1.64 5.05
CA TYR A 19 3.38 -2.22 3.71
C TYR A 19 3.01 -3.71 3.67
N GLN A 20 3.02 -4.40 4.81
CA GLN A 20 2.74 -5.85 4.85
C GLN A 20 1.27 -6.21 5.11
N ARG A 21 0.37 -5.22 5.11
CA ARG A 21 -1.07 -5.45 5.33
C ARG A 21 -1.83 -5.24 4.02
N VAL A 22 -2.51 -6.28 3.54
CA VAL A 22 -3.46 -6.12 2.42
C VAL A 22 -4.69 -5.35 2.95
N PRO A 23 -5.07 -4.21 2.34
CA PRO A 23 -6.31 -3.54 2.69
C PRO A 23 -7.53 -4.45 2.46
N PRO A 24 -8.63 -4.27 3.21
CA PRO A 24 -9.85 -5.03 2.96
C PRO A 24 -10.43 -4.68 1.59
N LEU A 25 -11.12 -5.64 0.98
CA LEU A 25 -11.91 -5.40 -0.22
C LEU A 25 -12.97 -4.33 0.05
N GLY A 26 -13.01 -3.30 -0.81
CA GLY A 26 -14.04 -2.27 -0.78
C GLY A 26 -15.38 -2.76 -1.32
N ARG A 27 -16.38 -1.86 -1.36
CA ARG A 27 -17.66 -2.14 -2.03
C ARG A 27 -17.43 -2.37 -3.53
N HIS A 28 -18.10 -3.37 -4.09
CA HIS A 28 -18.06 -3.65 -5.53
C HIS A 28 -18.51 -2.42 -6.33
N TYR A 29 -17.85 -2.16 -7.46
CA TYR A 29 -18.17 -1.03 -8.33
C TYR A 29 -19.60 -1.07 -8.83
N ALA A 30 -20.13 -2.26 -9.15
CA ALA A 30 -21.54 -2.40 -9.55
C ALA A 30 -22.52 -1.92 -8.46
N GLN A 31 -22.23 -2.16 -7.17
CA GLN A 31 -23.06 -1.66 -6.07
C GLN A 31 -22.88 -0.16 -5.86
N ARG A 32 -21.65 0.35 -5.96
CA ARG A 32 -21.38 1.80 -5.88
C ARG A 32 -22.07 2.55 -7.00
N TRP A 33 -21.93 2.08 -8.23
CA TRP A 33 -22.59 2.65 -9.39
C TRP A 33 -24.11 2.56 -9.29
N ALA A 34 -24.69 1.42 -8.92
CA ALA A 34 -26.14 1.35 -8.71
C ALA A 34 -26.65 2.33 -7.64
N GLN A 35 -25.85 2.58 -6.60
CA GLN A 35 -26.17 3.57 -5.58
C GLN A 35 -26.01 5.01 -6.10
N GLU A 36 -24.96 5.28 -6.88
CA GLU A 36 -24.69 6.57 -7.52
C GLU A 36 -25.76 6.90 -8.56
N ASP A 37 -26.12 5.95 -9.44
CA ASP A 37 -27.21 6.06 -10.43
C ASP A 37 -28.53 6.42 -9.74
N LEU A 38 -28.87 5.71 -8.66
CA LEU A 38 -30.10 5.97 -7.89
C LEU A 38 -30.08 7.35 -7.20
N GLN A 39 -28.91 7.82 -6.76
CA GLN A 39 -28.75 9.17 -6.20
C GLN A 39 -28.85 10.24 -7.28
N GLU A 40 -28.31 9.96 -8.47
CA GLU A 40 -28.38 10.86 -9.61
C GLU A 40 -29.83 11.03 -10.07
N GLU A 41 -30.59 9.94 -10.21
CA GLU A 41 -32.02 10.01 -10.52
C GLU A 41 -32.81 10.79 -9.47
N GLN A 42 -32.52 10.59 -8.17
CA GLN A 42 -33.16 11.38 -7.10
C GLN A 42 -32.81 12.87 -7.21
N THR A 43 -31.57 13.20 -7.58
CA THR A 43 -31.12 14.58 -7.72
C THR A 43 -31.70 15.25 -8.96
N GLN A 44 -31.79 14.52 -10.08
CA GLN A 44 -32.41 14.99 -11.32
C GLN A 44 -33.94 15.10 -11.17
N GLY A 45 -34.58 14.12 -10.51
CA GLY A 45 -35.99 14.15 -10.14
C GLY A 45 -36.33 15.29 -9.17
N ALA A 46 -35.45 15.60 -8.22
CA ALA A 46 -35.59 16.76 -7.35
C ALA A 46 -35.42 18.09 -8.11
N ARG A 47 -34.57 18.15 -9.15
CA ARG A 47 -34.46 19.31 -10.04
C ARG A 47 -35.69 19.47 -10.95
N ALA A 48 -36.32 18.37 -11.36
CA ALA A 48 -37.55 18.38 -12.17
C ALA A 48 -38.83 18.66 -11.34
N ALA A 49 -38.89 18.17 -10.10
CA ALA A 49 -40.00 18.44 -9.16
C ALA A 49 -39.86 19.79 -8.45
N GLY A 50 -38.63 20.32 -8.35
CA GLY A 50 -38.29 21.62 -7.78
C GLY A 50 -38.37 22.77 -8.78
N GLY A 51 -39.43 22.82 -9.59
CA GLY A 51 -39.79 24.02 -10.36
C GLY A 51 -40.34 25.10 -9.42
N GLY A 52 -39.46 25.82 -8.71
CA GLY A 52 -39.88 26.84 -7.75
C GLY A 52 -38.77 27.79 -7.28
N ALA A 53 -38.42 28.75 -8.14
CA ALA A 53 -37.86 30.07 -7.83
C ALA A 53 -36.40 30.18 -7.33
N GLN A 54 -35.49 30.68 -8.18
CA GLN A 54 -35.11 32.10 -8.29
C GLN A 54 -34.01 32.27 -9.34
N GLY A 55 -34.03 33.41 -10.03
CA GLY A 55 -33.47 33.58 -11.37
C GLY A 55 -31.99 33.94 -11.47
N ALA A 56 -31.43 33.73 -12.66
CA ALA A 56 -30.47 34.65 -13.29
C ALA A 56 -30.26 34.27 -14.76
N ARG A 57 -30.78 35.17 -15.62
CA ARG A 57 -30.43 35.52 -17.01
C ARG A 57 -29.40 34.67 -17.78
N SER A 58 -29.83 34.22 -18.96
CA SER A 58 -29.00 33.82 -20.11
C SER A 58 -28.38 35.08 -20.81
N PRO A 59 -27.40 34.93 -21.72
CA PRO A 59 -27.74 34.53 -23.10
C PRO A 59 -26.76 33.55 -23.78
N GLN A 60 -27.37 32.55 -24.44
CA GLN A 60 -27.16 32.15 -25.84
C GLN A 60 -25.89 31.36 -26.22
N GLN A 61 -26.07 30.05 -26.48
CA GLN A 61 -25.83 29.47 -27.82
C GLN A 61 -26.50 28.08 -28.01
N THR A 62 -27.54 28.09 -28.84
CA THR A 62 -27.95 27.13 -29.89
C THR A 62 -28.17 25.63 -29.62
N ARG A 63 -29.48 25.29 -29.62
CA ARG A 63 -30.20 24.19 -30.35
C ARG A 63 -29.78 22.73 -30.09
N GLY A 64 -30.67 21.77 -29.84
CA GLY A 64 -32.13 21.73 -29.97
C GLY A 64 -32.77 20.79 -28.94
N SER A 65 -33.81 21.30 -28.27
CA SER A 65 -34.68 20.57 -27.37
C SER A 65 -35.90 20.11 -28.18
N LEU A 66 -36.11 18.80 -28.28
CA LEU A 66 -37.38 18.25 -28.73
C LEU A 66 -38.20 17.92 -27.49
N ASN A 67 -39.11 18.84 -27.19
CA ASN A 67 -40.22 18.67 -26.25
C ASN A 67 -41.04 17.42 -26.62
N CYS A 68 -41.28 16.53 -25.68
CA CYS A 68 -42.30 15.48 -25.78
C CYS A 68 -43.27 15.58 -24.61
N ASP A 69 -44.00 16.68 -24.56
CA ASP A 69 -45.16 16.81 -23.67
C ASP A 69 -46.44 16.37 -24.40
N ASN A 70 -47.25 15.62 -23.66
CA ASN A 70 -48.65 15.27 -23.90
C ASN A 70 -49.00 14.22 -24.96
N ALA A 71 -49.17 12.97 -24.49
CA ALA A 71 -50.39 12.20 -24.76
C ALA A 71 -50.57 11.06 -23.74
N SER A 72 -51.36 11.29 -22.68
CA SER A 72 -52.18 10.24 -22.04
C SER A 72 -53.21 10.86 -21.10
N SER A 73 -54.39 11.15 -21.66
CA SER A 73 -55.63 11.17 -20.90
C SER A 73 -56.19 9.76 -20.85
N GLY A 74 -56.46 9.23 -19.65
CA GLY A 74 -57.49 8.21 -19.46
C GLY A 74 -57.10 6.90 -18.76
N ALA A 75 -57.32 6.90 -17.45
CA ALA A 75 -57.91 5.81 -16.65
C ALA A 75 -57.07 4.61 -16.13
N ASN A 76 -57.10 4.53 -14.79
CA ASN A 76 -57.18 3.36 -13.89
C ASN A 76 -55.94 2.48 -13.59
N ASN A 77 -55.32 2.83 -12.46
CA ASN A 77 -55.03 1.98 -11.30
C ASN A 77 -54.66 0.51 -11.56
N SER A 78 -53.36 0.21 -11.64
CA SER A 78 -52.79 -0.99 -11.02
C SER A 78 -51.30 -0.81 -10.71
N LYS A 79 -50.94 -1.21 -9.50
CA LYS A 79 -49.59 -1.26 -8.95
C LYS A 79 -48.67 -2.17 -9.77
N GLY A 80 -47.42 -1.73 -9.96
CA GLY A 80 -46.27 -2.61 -10.17
C GLY A 80 -45.78 -2.70 -11.62
N GLY A 81 -44.60 -2.14 -11.86
CA GLY A 81 -43.82 -2.38 -13.08
C GLY A 81 -43.23 -1.09 -13.62
N GLY A 82 -41.91 -0.95 -13.55
CA GLY A 82 -41.16 0.18 -14.10
C GLY A 82 -41.49 0.37 -15.58
N ALA A 83 -42.24 1.44 -15.87
CA ALA A 83 -42.46 1.95 -17.21
C ALA A 83 -41.47 3.10 -17.41
N GLY A 84 -40.29 2.78 -17.95
CA GLY A 84 -39.26 3.78 -18.23
C GLY A 84 -38.06 3.26 -19.01
N GLU A 85 -37.68 1.99 -18.82
CA GLU A 85 -36.47 1.45 -19.46
C GLU A 85 -36.82 0.33 -20.46
N PRO A 86 -36.76 0.59 -21.78
CA PRO A 86 -37.04 -0.42 -22.81
C PRO A 86 -35.92 -1.47 -22.94
N LEU A 87 -34.84 -1.34 -22.19
CA LEU A 87 -33.68 -2.23 -22.16
C LEU A 87 -33.35 -2.55 -20.70
N GLY A 88 -32.70 -3.68 -20.43
CA GLY A 88 -32.17 -3.93 -19.08
C GLY A 88 -31.00 -3.00 -18.77
N SER A 89 -30.75 -2.72 -17.48
CA SER A 89 -29.77 -1.73 -17.03
C SER A 89 -28.35 -1.93 -17.58
N LEU A 90 -27.91 -3.18 -17.79
CA LEU A 90 -26.60 -3.46 -18.41
C LEU A 90 -26.61 -3.06 -19.89
N THR A 91 -27.62 -3.52 -20.63
CA THR A 91 -27.74 -3.24 -22.07
C THR A 91 -27.89 -1.73 -22.31
N GLN A 92 -28.66 -1.05 -21.46
CA GLN A 92 -28.86 0.40 -21.54
C GLN A 92 -27.55 1.16 -21.29
N ARG A 93 -26.75 0.77 -20.30
CA ARG A 93 -25.43 1.37 -20.04
C ARG A 93 -24.48 1.17 -21.22
N LEU A 94 -24.42 -0.05 -21.76
CA LEU A 94 -23.60 -0.35 -22.94
C LEU A 94 -23.99 0.51 -24.14
N VAL A 95 -25.30 0.64 -24.40
CA VAL A 95 -25.82 1.48 -25.49
C VAL A 95 -25.51 2.96 -25.24
N SER A 96 -25.65 3.46 -24.01
CA SER A 96 -25.34 4.85 -23.66
C SER A 96 -23.85 5.16 -23.87
N CYS A 97 -22.94 4.29 -23.41
CA CYS A 97 -21.51 4.47 -23.63
C CYS A 97 -21.16 4.49 -25.14
N LEU A 98 -21.77 3.62 -25.94
CA LEU A 98 -21.52 3.56 -27.38
C LEU A 98 -22.05 4.80 -28.14
N LEU A 99 -23.15 5.38 -27.65
CA LEU A 99 -23.72 6.63 -28.18
C LEU A 99 -22.89 7.84 -27.78
N GLU A 100 -22.43 7.90 -26.54
CA GLU A 100 -21.54 8.95 -26.02
C GLU A 100 -20.19 8.97 -26.77
N GLU A 101 -19.70 7.79 -27.19
CA GLU A 101 -18.47 7.67 -27.99
C GLU A 101 -18.67 7.82 -29.51
N ASN A 102 -19.88 8.18 -29.99
CA ASN A 102 -20.24 8.31 -31.42
C ASN A 102 -19.94 7.06 -32.29
N LEU A 103 -19.86 5.87 -31.68
CA LEU A 103 -19.50 4.63 -32.41
C LEU A 103 -20.68 4.02 -33.19
N LEU A 104 -21.90 4.52 -32.99
CA LEU A 104 -23.15 3.99 -33.54
C LEU A 104 -23.74 4.81 -34.70
N CYS A 105 -23.10 5.90 -35.14
CA CYS A 105 -23.62 6.72 -36.24
C CYS A 105 -22.93 6.43 -37.59
N PRO A 106 -23.53 5.63 -38.49
CA PRO A 106 -23.39 5.92 -39.91
C PRO A 106 -24.23 7.19 -40.23
N PRO A 107 -23.84 8.00 -41.24
CA PRO A 107 -24.66 9.12 -41.68
C PRO A 107 -25.92 8.55 -42.34
N LEU A 108 -27.04 8.49 -41.61
CA LEU A 108 -28.33 8.22 -42.22
C LEU A 108 -28.81 9.51 -42.89
N GLU A 109 -28.58 9.59 -44.20
CA GLU A 109 -29.38 10.45 -45.05
C GLU A 109 -30.83 9.96 -45.07
N ASP A 110 -31.73 10.94 -45.03
CA ASP A 110 -33.18 10.89 -45.22
C ASP A 110 -33.79 9.53 -45.58
N ASN A 111 -34.46 8.88 -44.64
CA ASN A 111 -35.74 8.25 -44.99
C ASN A 111 -36.69 8.08 -43.80
N GLN A 112 -37.95 8.37 -44.12
CA GLN A 112 -39.11 8.39 -43.25
C GLN A 112 -39.37 7.02 -42.61
N LEU A 113 -39.22 6.91 -41.29
CA LEU A 113 -39.83 5.83 -40.50
C LEU A 113 -40.37 6.43 -39.19
N GLY A 114 -41.61 6.08 -38.86
CA GLY A 114 -42.37 6.58 -37.71
C GLY A 114 -41.76 6.28 -36.34
N PRO A 115 -42.48 6.59 -35.24
CA PRO A 115 -41.92 6.59 -33.89
C PRO A 115 -41.34 5.20 -33.53
N PRO A 116 -40.20 5.15 -32.83
CA PRO A 116 -39.50 3.91 -32.56
C PRO A 116 -40.40 3.05 -31.65
N LEU A 117 -40.91 1.96 -32.21
CA LEU A 117 -41.51 0.90 -31.42
C LEU A 117 -40.38 0.31 -30.56
N GLY A 118 -40.28 0.77 -29.31
CA GLY A 118 -39.37 0.20 -28.33
C GLY A 118 -39.60 -1.32 -28.25
N PRO A 119 -38.53 -2.13 -28.16
CA PRO A 119 -38.66 -3.57 -28.10
C PRO A 119 -39.60 -3.95 -26.95
N SER A 120 -40.49 -4.93 -27.18
CA SER A 120 -41.41 -5.38 -26.14
C SER A 120 -40.63 -5.79 -24.89
N PRO A 121 -41.18 -5.64 -23.68
CA PRO A 121 -40.48 -5.96 -22.43
C PRO A 121 -39.88 -7.38 -22.42
N GLY A 122 -40.53 -8.33 -23.09
CA GLY A 122 -40.03 -9.70 -23.25
C GLY A 122 -38.81 -9.79 -24.17
N LEU A 123 -38.78 -9.02 -25.25
CA LEU A 123 -37.64 -8.94 -26.17
C LEU A 123 -36.44 -8.24 -25.53
N ALA A 124 -36.70 -7.18 -24.76
CA ALA A 124 -35.68 -6.48 -23.98
C ALA A 124 -34.98 -7.40 -22.95
N GLN A 125 -35.77 -8.19 -22.21
CA GLN A 125 -35.23 -9.18 -21.27
C GLN A 125 -34.50 -10.34 -21.96
N GLN A 126 -34.89 -10.69 -23.19
CA GLN A 126 -34.20 -11.72 -23.96
C GLN A 126 -32.86 -11.19 -24.50
N LEU A 127 -32.82 -9.95 -24.97
CA LEU A 127 -31.59 -9.26 -25.36
C LEU A 127 -30.63 -9.12 -24.19
N GLU A 128 -31.10 -8.63 -23.03
CA GLU A 128 -30.33 -8.53 -21.80
C GLU A 128 -29.71 -9.89 -21.39
N ARG A 129 -30.49 -10.98 -21.48
CA ARG A 129 -30.00 -12.34 -21.20
C ARG A 129 -28.94 -12.80 -22.21
N ARG A 130 -29.09 -12.43 -23.48
CA ARG A 130 -28.15 -12.79 -24.54
C ARG A 130 -26.84 -11.99 -24.43
N VAL A 131 -26.92 -10.67 -24.22
CA VAL A 131 -25.77 -9.80 -23.97
C VAL A 131 -24.96 -10.31 -22.77
N ARG A 132 -25.63 -10.64 -21.66
CA ARG A 132 -24.94 -11.24 -20.51
C ARG A 132 -24.29 -12.58 -20.82
N ARG A 133 -24.87 -13.41 -21.69
CA ARG A 133 -24.28 -14.70 -22.09
C ARG A 133 -23.05 -14.49 -22.95
N GLU A 134 -23.14 -13.67 -24.00
CA GLU A 134 -22.04 -13.42 -24.91
C GLU A 134 -20.87 -12.72 -24.19
N LEU A 135 -21.15 -11.76 -23.29
CA LEU A 135 -20.11 -11.15 -22.45
C LEU A 135 -19.43 -12.17 -21.50
N ARG A 136 -20.14 -13.21 -21.05
CA ARG A 136 -19.53 -14.31 -20.29
C ARG A 136 -18.67 -15.21 -21.17
N GLU A 137 -19.15 -15.58 -22.35
CA GLU A 137 -18.39 -16.40 -23.32
C GLU A 137 -17.07 -15.73 -23.72
N HIS A 138 -17.06 -14.40 -23.84
CA HIS A 138 -15.85 -13.63 -24.12
C HIS A 138 -14.99 -13.33 -22.88
N GLY A 139 -15.40 -13.81 -21.70
CA GLY A 139 -14.66 -13.59 -20.44
C GLY A 139 -14.72 -12.16 -19.90
N LEU A 140 -15.62 -11.31 -20.44
CA LEU A 140 -15.84 -9.93 -20.00
C LEU A 140 -16.75 -9.84 -18.77
N LEU A 141 -17.60 -10.84 -18.55
CA LEU A 141 -18.41 -11.03 -17.34
C LEU A 141 -18.04 -12.38 -16.68
N THR A 142 -17.72 -12.40 -15.39
CA THR A 142 -17.49 -13.64 -14.62
C THR A 142 -18.74 -14.06 -13.83
N GLU A 143 -18.97 -15.37 -13.64
CA GLU A 143 -20.18 -15.91 -12.98
C GLU A 143 -20.20 -15.73 -11.46
N THR A 144 -19.06 -15.42 -10.86
CA THR A 144 -18.91 -15.24 -9.42
C THR A 144 -17.92 -14.12 -9.17
N ASP A 145 -18.33 -13.16 -8.36
CA ASP A 145 -17.43 -12.36 -7.54
C ASP A 145 -16.71 -13.33 -6.59
N ASN A 146 -15.68 -14.02 -7.08
CA ASN A 146 -14.85 -14.85 -6.23
C ASN A 146 -14.07 -13.88 -5.32
N PRO A 147 -14.30 -13.88 -4.00
CA PRO A 147 -13.60 -12.98 -3.09
C PRO A 147 -12.09 -13.25 -3.05
N ASP A 148 -11.65 -14.41 -3.55
CA ASP A 148 -10.25 -14.77 -3.78
C ASP A 148 -9.97 -14.83 -5.29
N ASP A 149 -10.06 -13.67 -5.95
CA ASP A 149 -9.66 -13.55 -7.34
C ASP A 149 -8.15 -13.78 -7.54
N GLN A 150 -7.75 -14.04 -8.78
CA GLN A 150 -6.36 -14.32 -9.13
C GLN A 150 -5.41 -13.18 -8.71
N VAL A 151 -5.89 -11.94 -8.72
CA VAL A 151 -5.13 -10.75 -8.31
C VAL A 151 -4.84 -10.79 -6.81
N LEU A 152 -5.84 -11.09 -5.98
CA LEU A 152 -5.68 -11.21 -4.54
C LEU A 152 -4.78 -12.39 -4.17
N ALA A 153 -4.89 -13.51 -4.90
CA ALA A 153 -4.00 -14.66 -4.72
C ALA A 153 -2.53 -14.30 -5.00
N GLU A 154 -2.25 -13.65 -6.13
CA GLU A 154 -0.89 -13.18 -6.46
C GLU A 154 -0.40 -12.09 -5.49
N LEU A 155 -1.27 -11.17 -5.04
CA LEU A 155 -0.93 -10.18 -4.02
C LEU A 155 -0.51 -10.86 -2.70
N ARG A 156 -1.27 -11.85 -2.24
CA ARG A 156 -0.93 -12.62 -1.03
C ARG A 156 0.38 -13.38 -1.19
N ARG A 157 0.62 -13.98 -2.37
CA ARG A 157 1.87 -14.66 -2.70
C ARG A 157 3.07 -13.71 -2.66
N CYS A 158 3.01 -12.60 -3.39
CA CYS A 158 4.03 -11.56 -3.39
C CYS A 158 4.29 -11.04 -1.96
N GLN A 159 3.23 -10.85 -1.17
CA GLN A 159 3.37 -10.40 0.21
C GLN A 159 4.06 -11.45 1.10
N ALA A 160 3.79 -12.74 0.90
CA ALA A 160 4.50 -13.81 1.61
C ALA A 160 5.99 -13.85 1.26
N GLU A 161 6.33 -13.66 -0.02
CA GLU A 161 7.72 -13.57 -0.49
C GLU A 161 8.43 -12.34 0.11
N LEU A 162 7.78 -11.16 0.10
CA LEU A 162 8.29 -9.94 0.72
C LEU A 162 8.53 -10.11 2.23
N ARG A 163 7.61 -10.78 2.95
CA ARG A 163 7.80 -11.10 4.38
C ARG A 163 9.01 -12.00 4.59
N SER A 164 9.20 -13.01 3.76
CA SER A 164 10.35 -13.91 3.82
C SER A 164 11.67 -13.15 3.64
N ILE A 165 11.76 -12.31 2.61
CA ILE A 165 12.93 -11.46 2.33
C ILE A 165 13.16 -10.49 3.49
N SER A 166 12.12 -9.80 3.95
CA SER A 166 12.21 -8.88 5.08
C SER A 166 12.74 -9.59 6.32
N ASN A 167 12.24 -10.78 6.65
CA ASN A 167 12.69 -11.56 7.81
C ASN A 167 14.16 -11.97 7.69
N ARG A 168 14.58 -12.42 6.51
CA ARG A 168 16.00 -12.73 6.24
C ARG A 168 16.88 -11.50 6.43
N ASN A 169 16.47 -10.35 5.90
CA ASN A 169 17.19 -9.09 6.04
C ASN A 169 17.28 -8.67 7.51
N GLY A 170 16.19 -8.77 8.26
CA GLY A 170 16.16 -8.49 9.70
C GLY A 170 17.09 -9.41 10.50
N ALA A 171 17.15 -10.70 10.16
CA ALA A 171 18.06 -11.64 10.81
C ALA A 171 19.53 -11.30 10.52
N GLN A 172 19.86 -10.95 9.26
CA GLN A 172 21.22 -10.53 8.87
C GLN A 172 21.62 -9.24 9.57
N LEU A 173 20.72 -8.26 9.63
CA LEU A 173 20.98 -6.97 10.25
C LEU A 173 21.21 -7.11 11.76
N ASN A 174 20.42 -7.94 12.45
CA ASN A 174 20.65 -8.29 13.84
C ASN A 174 22.01 -8.97 14.06
N ALA A 175 22.38 -9.92 13.19
CA ALA A 175 23.66 -10.60 13.28
C ALA A 175 24.84 -9.63 13.09
N LEU A 176 24.72 -8.71 12.13
CA LEU A 176 25.70 -7.64 11.90
C LEU A 176 25.79 -6.69 13.08
N LEU A 177 24.66 -6.25 13.64
CA LEU A 177 24.62 -5.36 14.80
C LEU A 177 25.32 -6.00 16.00
N ARG A 178 25.04 -7.29 16.25
CA ARG A 178 25.70 -8.05 17.32
C ARG A 178 27.21 -8.09 17.12
N ARG A 179 27.67 -8.48 15.93
CA ARG A 179 29.10 -8.54 15.60
C ARG A 179 29.78 -7.17 15.69
N ALA A 180 29.10 -6.10 15.27
CA ALA A 180 29.63 -4.75 15.36
C ALA A 180 29.81 -4.30 16.82
N ARG A 181 28.82 -4.59 17.68
CA ARG A 181 28.90 -4.32 19.13
C ARG A 181 30.01 -5.13 19.80
N GLU A 182 30.12 -6.42 19.48
CA GLU A 182 31.21 -7.28 19.94
C GLU A 182 32.59 -6.73 19.52
N SER A 183 32.72 -6.33 18.24
CA SER A 183 33.95 -5.73 17.72
C SER A 183 34.31 -4.44 18.44
N LEU A 184 33.34 -3.56 18.70
CA LEU A 184 33.57 -2.31 19.45
C LEU A 184 34.04 -2.60 20.88
N ALA A 185 33.42 -3.56 21.56
CA ALA A 185 33.83 -3.97 22.90
C ALA A 185 35.26 -4.56 22.91
N GLN A 186 35.61 -5.36 21.90
CA GLN A 186 36.96 -5.89 21.73
C GLN A 186 38.00 -4.79 21.45
N GLN A 187 37.65 -3.82 20.62
CA GLN A 187 38.52 -2.67 20.34
C GLN A 187 38.78 -1.84 21.60
N GLU A 188 37.76 -1.57 22.41
CA GLU A 188 37.91 -0.85 23.68
C GLU A 188 38.77 -1.64 24.67
N LEU A 189 38.59 -2.96 24.76
CA LEU A 189 39.44 -3.83 25.58
C LEU A 189 40.91 -3.78 25.13
N ASN A 190 41.15 -3.87 23.81
CA ASN A 190 42.48 -3.76 23.23
C ASN A 190 43.10 -2.38 23.48
N ARG A 191 42.31 -1.30 23.44
CA ARG A 191 42.77 0.06 23.76
C ARG A 191 43.23 0.15 25.21
N ARG A 192 42.44 -0.37 26.16
CA ARG A 192 42.80 -0.44 27.58
C ARG A 192 44.06 -1.28 27.81
N LEU A 193 44.19 -2.40 27.11
CA LEU A 193 45.38 -3.25 27.20
C LEU A 193 46.64 -2.51 26.75
N ARG A 194 46.57 -1.75 25.65
CA ARG A 194 47.69 -0.92 25.17
C ARG A 194 48.11 0.14 26.20
N VAL A 195 47.13 0.77 26.87
CA VAL A 195 47.42 1.74 27.94
C VAL A 195 48.12 1.06 29.12
N ALA A 196 47.60 -0.08 29.59
CA ALA A 196 48.22 -0.83 30.68
C ALA A 196 49.63 -1.35 30.33
N ASP A 197 49.84 -1.80 29.10
CA ASP A 197 51.16 -2.20 28.59
C ASP A 197 52.13 -1.01 28.57
N HIS A 198 51.66 0.16 28.15
CA HIS A 198 52.47 1.38 28.14
C HIS A 198 52.87 1.79 29.57
N GLU A 199 51.91 1.86 30.50
CA GLU A 199 52.16 2.17 31.91
C GLU A 199 53.15 1.18 32.55
N LEU A 200 53.03 -0.11 32.22
CA LEU A 200 53.96 -1.14 32.68
C LEU A 200 55.37 -0.87 32.17
N LEU A 201 55.53 -0.61 30.87
CA LEU A 201 56.83 -0.30 30.27
C LEU A 201 57.46 0.97 30.86
N GLU A 202 56.67 2.01 31.10
CA GLU A 202 57.14 3.24 31.74
C GLU A 202 57.62 3.00 33.18
N ALA A 203 56.84 2.27 33.98
CA ALA A 203 57.21 1.92 35.34
C ALA A 203 58.50 1.08 35.38
N TRP A 204 58.62 0.10 34.48
CA TRP A 204 59.86 -0.68 34.31
C TRP A 204 61.04 0.17 33.88
N ARG A 205 60.84 1.13 32.96
CA ARG A 205 61.90 2.06 32.53
C ARG A 205 62.39 2.92 33.69
N ARG A 206 61.51 3.43 34.55
CA ARG A 206 61.89 4.19 35.76
C ARG A 206 62.70 3.33 36.74
N ILE A 207 62.26 2.09 36.98
CA ILE A 207 62.99 1.12 37.82
C ILE A 207 64.39 0.83 37.24
N ALA A 208 64.48 0.61 35.92
CA ALA A 208 65.74 0.32 35.24
C ALA A 208 66.71 1.52 35.32
N GLN A 209 66.22 2.74 35.11
CA GLN A 209 67.02 3.97 35.24
C GLN A 209 67.54 4.18 36.67
N ALA A 210 66.73 3.89 37.69
CA ALA A 210 67.16 3.97 39.09
C ALA A 210 68.32 2.98 39.35
N ARG A 211 68.17 1.73 38.88
CA ARG A 211 69.21 0.69 38.99
C ARG A 211 70.48 1.06 38.24
N GLN A 212 70.37 1.63 37.04
CA GLN A 212 71.52 2.10 36.26
C GLN A 212 72.30 3.19 36.99
N ARG A 213 71.62 4.06 37.74
CA ARG A 213 72.23 5.08 38.60
C ARG A 213 72.74 4.52 39.94
N LYS A 214 72.82 3.19 40.09
CA LYS A 214 73.17 2.47 41.33
C LYS A 214 72.30 2.87 42.53
N LYS A 215 71.06 3.35 42.28
CA LYS A 215 70.08 3.70 43.31
C LYS A 215 69.06 2.58 43.45
N THR A 216 68.59 2.35 44.67
CA THR A 216 67.45 1.46 44.91
C THR A 216 66.19 2.08 44.33
N PRO A 217 65.40 1.36 43.50
CA PRO A 217 64.13 1.87 42.98
C PRO A 217 63.18 2.28 44.10
N SER A 218 62.47 3.39 43.95
CA SER A 218 61.55 3.91 44.96
C SER A 218 60.39 2.94 45.21
N LYS A 219 59.86 2.94 46.44
CA LYS A 219 58.63 2.20 46.78
C LYS A 219 57.49 2.57 45.83
N LYS A 220 57.35 3.87 45.50
CA LYS A 220 56.35 4.37 44.55
C LYS A 220 56.48 3.74 43.16
N ASP A 221 57.70 3.59 42.64
CA ASP A 221 57.92 3.00 41.30
C ASP A 221 57.61 1.50 41.29
N ARG A 222 57.94 0.78 42.38
CA ARG A 222 57.61 -0.65 42.54
C ARG A 222 56.10 -0.85 42.64
N ASP A 223 55.41 -0.01 43.40
CA ASP A 223 53.96 -0.07 43.57
C ASP A 223 53.24 0.24 42.24
N LEU A 224 53.73 1.22 41.46
CA LEU A 224 53.21 1.51 40.11
C LEU A 224 53.42 0.33 39.15
N ALA A 225 54.60 -0.29 39.13
CA ALA A 225 54.86 -1.47 38.30
C ALA A 225 53.97 -2.67 38.71
N ALA A 226 53.82 -2.91 40.01
CA ALA A 226 52.97 -3.97 40.54
C ALA A 226 51.48 -3.72 40.25
N LYS A 227 51.03 -2.46 40.27
CA LYS A 227 49.67 -2.08 39.85
C LYS A 227 49.46 -2.33 38.35
N ALA A 228 50.31 -1.76 37.49
CA ALA A 228 50.19 -1.90 36.04
C ALA A 228 50.23 -3.37 35.59
N LEU A 229 51.06 -4.21 36.25
CA LEU A 229 51.10 -5.64 35.99
C LEU A 229 49.78 -6.34 36.35
N ARG A 230 49.18 -6.02 37.50
CA ARG A 230 47.87 -6.57 37.91
C ARG A 230 46.76 -6.14 36.97
N ASP A 231 46.74 -4.87 36.59
CA ASP A 231 45.74 -4.31 35.67
C ASP A 231 45.84 -4.97 34.28
N ARG A 232 47.06 -5.14 33.75
CA ARG A 232 47.31 -5.91 32.52
C ARG A 232 46.84 -7.36 32.62
N GLN A 233 47.14 -8.04 33.72
CA GLN A 233 46.71 -9.43 33.92
C GLN A 233 45.19 -9.56 33.99
N ALA A 234 44.50 -8.62 34.64
CA ALA A 234 43.04 -8.60 34.68
C ALA A 234 42.44 -8.42 33.28
N LEU A 235 42.98 -7.50 32.48
CA LEU A 235 42.54 -7.27 31.10
C LEU A 235 42.80 -8.48 30.19
N LEU A 236 43.93 -9.18 30.35
CA LEU A 236 44.23 -10.40 29.60
C LEU A 236 43.27 -11.54 29.95
N LYS A 237 42.91 -11.70 31.23
CA LYS A 237 41.89 -12.68 31.66
C LYS A 237 40.51 -12.35 31.08
N GLN A 238 40.15 -11.07 31.07
CA GLN A 238 38.91 -10.62 30.44
C GLN A 238 38.92 -10.93 28.94
N ARG A 239 40.03 -10.67 28.24
CA ARG A 239 40.19 -10.97 26.81
C ARG A 239 40.10 -12.47 26.51
N SER A 240 40.76 -13.32 27.29
CA SER A 240 40.68 -14.77 27.11
C SER A 240 39.27 -15.29 27.33
N SER A 241 38.55 -14.77 28.34
CA SER A 241 37.14 -15.13 28.58
C SER A 241 36.20 -14.68 27.46
N SER A 242 36.52 -13.57 26.78
CA SER A 242 35.74 -13.06 25.64
C SER A 242 35.97 -13.81 24.33
N LEU A 243 37.08 -14.57 24.22
CA LEU A 243 37.42 -15.39 23.05
C LEU A 243 36.81 -16.80 23.12
N GLN A 244 36.33 -17.22 24.29
CA GLN A 244 35.75 -18.55 24.52
C GLN A 244 34.21 -18.59 24.39
N ARG A 245 33.57 -17.44 24.14
CA ARG A 245 32.12 -17.33 23.88
C ARG A 245 31.89 -17.07 22.39
#